data_AF-A0A3M6VLA0-F1
#
_entry.id   AF-A0A3M6VLA0-F1
#
_cell.length_a   1.000
_cell.length_b   1.000
_cell.length_c   1.000
_cell.angle_alpha   90.00
_cell.angle_beta   90.00
_cell.angle_gamma   90.00
#
_symmetry.space_group_name_H-M   'P 1'
#
loop_
_entity.id
_entity.type
_entity.pdbx_description
1 polymer ?
#
loop_
_entity_poly.entity_id
_entity_poly.type
_entity_poly.pdbx_seq_one_letter_code
_entity_poly.pdbx_strand_id
1 'polypeptide(L)'
;MSPTNNAVRANSAWANDELLQLVQAWEEVVDDPKNRLLLSTGERSTLHARFCAITGSNKRSLSSVTRQHHRLCMSYRLIVETNKRSLKKGSPGWFDLSAAEQHELRRVHNKKEKGMTVVNLDLFRRLDRICGGKAIETKKSKSKKTGRKESEVPKRSHKKKIVDFEEESLRNTWTARDWSLFVEAWQQAVDEFLDYGNEPDEKVKLPNWLIRQKFVALGGQRDTSVGSITAKRRCIIHSYHFIQQCVAGLEALDGSDWFELTFNERFRLQRKLVSPKSSQRVGCEIDRDTFLKVGTIIRKEKKLGMVMVTGHKRKRSHKKMRKPSVSSDASSDVSISRSPSPSPSHDDDEVSELDSETRYPRHPAVYEDEEVQADEDVVEALLEAQNAHFEQLMHDLREERMEERKQNQAMLLEILHQRTPAEDRNQNMSDMESLVGKQQQQLMDLFAQMHTERRQEREDFHVLVRQLCSQPRS
;
A
#
# COMPACT_ATOMS: atom_id res chain seq x y z
N MET A 1 -13.90 -47.23 26.63
CA MET A 1 -14.01 -46.79 25.23
C MET A 1 -13.80 -45.28 25.20
N SER A 2 -12.74 -44.80 24.56
CA SER A 2 -12.42 -43.36 24.53
C SER A 2 -13.11 -42.70 23.33
N PRO A 3 -13.77 -41.54 23.49
CA PRO A 3 -14.42 -40.85 22.37
C PRO A 3 -13.37 -40.41 21.35
N THR A 4 -13.58 -40.77 20.09
CA THR A 4 -12.62 -40.58 19.01
C THR A 4 -12.52 -39.12 18.57
N ASN A 5 -11.28 -38.69 18.27
CA ASN A 5 -10.95 -37.35 17.77
C ASN A 5 -11.57 -37.08 16.39
N ASN A 6 -12.83 -36.65 16.37
CA ASN A 6 -13.36 -35.87 15.25
C ASN A 6 -12.77 -34.45 15.31
N ALA A 7 -11.50 -34.33 14.93
CA ALA A 7 -10.83 -33.05 14.68
C ALA A 7 -11.38 -32.41 13.39
N VAL A 8 -12.63 -31.95 13.47
CA VAL A 8 -13.38 -31.34 12.38
C VAL A 8 -12.61 -30.16 11.79
N ARG A 9 -12.61 -30.03 10.45
CA ARG A 9 -12.08 -28.89 9.70
C ARG A 9 -12.93 -27.61 9.91
N ALA A 10 -13.03 -27.12 11.14
CA ALA A 10 -13.75 -25.89 11.52
C ALA A 10 -12.82 -24.69 11.77
N ASN A 11 -11.53 -24.79 11.40
CA ASN A 11 -10.51 -23.78 11.72
C ASN A 11 -10.50 -22.60 10.74
N SER A 12 -11.44 -21.66 10.91
CA SER A 12 -11.32 -20.32 10.30
C SER A 12 -12.10 -19.25 11.08
N ALA A 13 -13.28 -19.57 11.61
CA ALA A 13 -14.01 -18.68 12.52
C ALA A 13 -13.21 -18.45 13.81
N TRP A 14 -13.37 -17.27 14.42
CA TRP A 14 -12.91 -16.97 15.78
C TRP A 14 -14.02 -17.32 16.77
N ALA A 15 -13.69 -18.06 17.83
CA ALA A 15 -14.66 -18.39 18.89
C ALA A 15 -14.94 -17.17 19.78
N ASN A 16 -16.08 -17.13 20.49
CA ASN A 16 -16.39 -15.97 21.35
C ASN A 16 -15.41 -15.84 22.52
N ASP A 17 -15.03 -16.95 23.14
CA ASP A 17 -14.03 -17.00 24.22
C ASP A 17 -12.66 -16.50 23.72
N GLU A 18 -12.28 -16.90 22.51
CA GLU A 18 -11.04 -16.47 21.85
C GLU A 18 -11.04 -14.95 21.58
N LEU A 19 -12.20 -14.37 21.23
CA LEU A 19 -12.34 -12.91 21.11
C LEU A 19 -12.29 -12.20 22.47
N LEU A 20 -12.83 -12.80 23.53
CA LEU A 20 -12.75 -12.25 24.89
C LEU A 20 -11.29 -12.28 25.41
N GLN A 21 -10.55 -13.36 25.13
CA GLN A 21 -9.12 -13.48 25.42
C GLN A 21 -8.28 -12.46 24.61
N LEU A 22 -8.64 -12.18 23.36
CA LEU A 22 -8.01 -11.12 22.57
C LEU A 22 -8.27 -9.73 23.15
N VAL A 23 -9.51 -9.43 23.56
CA VAL A 23 -9.85 -8.15 24.21
C VAL A 23 -9.16 -7.99 25.57
N GLN A 24 -8.97 -9.09 26.31
CA GLN A 24 -8.16 -9.06 27.53
C GLN A 24 -6.67 -8.81 27.24
N ALA A 25 -6.06 -9.52 26.28
CA ALA A 25 -4.68 -9.27 25.88
C ALA A 25 -4.48 -7.81 25.44
N TRP A 26 -5.44 -7.24 24.70
CA TRP A 26 -5.46 -5.84 24.28
C TRP A 26 -5.56 -4.87 25.46
N GLU A 27 -6.45 -5.13 26.42
CA GLU A 27 -6.61 -4.31 27.64
C GLU A 27 -5.29 -4.16 28.42
N GLU A 28 -4.47 -5.21 28.44
CA GLU A 28 -3.23 -5.32 29.21
C GLU A 28 -1.98 -4.76 28.52
N VAL A 29 -1.97 -4.56 27.19
CA VAL A 29 -0.72 -4.28 26.43
C VAL A 29 -0.76 -3.11 25.44
N VAL A 30 -1.93 -2.53 25.15
CA VAL A 30 -2.03 -1.37 24.25
C VAL A 30 -2.29 -0.13 25.09
N ASP A 31 -1.44 0.88 24.91
CA ASP A 31 -1.55 2.15 25.61
C ASP A 31 -2.75 2.98 25.12
N ASP A 32 -3.17 3.94 25.93
CA ASP A 32 -4.23 4.86 25.56
C ASP A 32 -3.81 5.84 24.45
N PRO A 33 -4.70 6.17 23.49
CA PRO A 33 -6.07 5.70 23.39
C PRO A 33 -6.16 4.27 22.83
N LYS A 34 -6.86 3.37 23.53
CA LYS A 34 -6.95 1.95 23.12
C LYS A 34 -7.73 1.72 21.82
N ASN A 35 -8.54 2.68 21.38
CA ASN A 35 -9.39 2.59 20.19
C ASN A 35 -8.68 2.82 18.83
N ARG A 36 -7.34 2.87 18.82
CA ARG A 36 -6.51 3.04 17.61
C ARG A 36 -6.68 1.89 16.61
N LEU A 37 -6.96 2.24 15.34
CA LEU A 37 -7.12 1.25 14.25
C LEU A 37 -5.80 0.61 13.80
N LEU A 38 -4.67 1.26 14.06
CA LEU A 38 -3.35 0.83 13.68
C LEU A 38 -2.50 0.75 14.96
N LEU A 39 -1.88 -0.42 15.15
CA LEU A 39 -0.88 -0.67 16.19
C LEU A 39 0.51 -0.61 15.55
N SER A 40 1.48 -0.08 16.28
CA SER A 40 2.90 -0.10 15.90
C SER A 40 3.42 -1.54 15.76
N THR A 41 4.60 -1.73 15.16
CA THR A 41 5.21 -3.06 15.03
C THR A 41 5.48 -3.70 16.40
N GLY A 42 5.88 -2.91 17.41
CA GLY A 42 6.05 -3.38 18.79
C GLY A 42 4.73 -3.84 19.41
N GLU A 43 3.72 -2.96 19.44
CA GLU A 43 2.40 -3.27 20.03
C GLU A 43 1.74 -4.51 19.39
N ARG A 44 1.90 -4.71 18.08
CA ARG A 44 1.40 -5.92 17.39
C ARG A 44 2.04 -7.19 17.92
N SER A 45 3.37 -7.19 18.09
CA SER A 45 4.12 -8.34 18.62
C SER A 45 3.78 -8.61 20.08
N THR A 46 3.71 -7.57 20.91
CA THR A 46 3.32 -7.68 22.33
C THR A 46 1.88 -8.20 22.49
N LEU A 47 0.94 -7.70 21.68
CA LEU A 47 -0.44 -8.19 21.66
C LEU A 47 -0.54 -9.67 21.28
N HIS A 48 0.22 -10.09 20.26
CA HIS A 48 0.25 -11.51 19.86
C HIS A 48 0.86 -12.40 20.93
N ALA A 49 2.00 -12.01 21.50
CA ALA A 49 2.66 -12.74 22.58
C ALA A 49 1.74 -12.89 23.80
N ARG A 50 1.06 -11.81 24.22
CA ARG A 50 0.14 -11.84 25.35
C ARG A 50 -1.12 -12.66 25.08
N PHE A 51 -1.67 -12.58 23.87
CA PHE A 51 -2.77 -13.44 23.44
C PHE A 51 -2.38 -14.93 23.48
N CYS A 52 -1.18 -15.28 22.99
CA CYS A 52 -0.67 -16.65 23.08
C CYS A 52 -0.47 -17.13 24.52
N ALA A 53 -0.02 -16.26 25.43
CA ALA A 53 0.09 -16.56 26.85
C ALA A 53 -1.28 -16.81 27.51
N ILE A 54 -2.28 -15.97 27.25
CA ILE A 54 -3.64 -16.11 27.82
C ILE A 54 -4.37 -17.36 27.26
N THR A 55 -4.19 -17.66 25.98
CA THR A 55 -4.84 -18.82 25.32
C THR A 55 -4.12 -20.14 25.56
N GLY A 56 -2.88 -20.12 26.08
CA GLY A 56 -1.99 -21.27 26.12
C GLY A 56 -1.67 -21.86 24.74
N SER A 57 -1.80 -21.08 23.65
CA SER A 57 -1.76 -21.61 22.29
C SER A 57 -1.22 -20.65 21.24
N ASN A 58 -0.41 -21.19 20.31
CA ASN A 58 0.14 -20.48 19.15
C ASN A 58 -0.67 -20.70 17.86
N LYS A 59 -1.90 -21.24 17.94
CA LYS A 59 -2.77 -21.56 16.78
C LYS A 59 -3.08 -20.37 15.87
N ARG A 60 -3.04 -19.13 16.37
CA ARG A 60 -3.23 -17.92 15.56
C ARG A 60 -1.90 -17.22 15.35
N SER A 61 -1.61 -16.86 14.09
CA SER A 61 -0.46 -16.05 13.73
C SER A 61 -0.65 -14.57 14.13
N LEU A 62 0.46 -13.86 14.32
CA LEU A 62 0.56 -12.41 14.52
C LEU A 62 -0.36 -11.62 13.56
N SER A 63 -0.32 -11.97 12.27
CA SER A 63 -1.14 -11.33 11.22
C SER A 63 -2.63 -11.62 11.35
N SER A 64 -3.01 -12.78 11.90
CA SER A 64 -4.42 -13.11 12.19
C SER A 64 -4.93 -12.29 13.38
N VAL A 65 -4.16 -12.25 14.47
CA VAL A 65 -4.47 -11.50 15.70
C VAL A 65 -4.57 -10.00 15.43
N THR A 66 -3.57 -9.43 14.75
CA THR A 66 -3.57 -8.00 14.34
C THR A 66 -4.79 -7.66 13.48
N ARG A 67 -5.11 -8.50 12.49
CA ARG A 67 -6.28 -8.27 11.61
C ARG A 67 -7.58 -8.36 12.40
N GLN A 68 -7.65 -9.25 13.39
CA GLN A 68 -8.85 -9.43 14.20
C GLN A 68 -9.05 -8.28 15.20
N HIS A 69 -7.97 -7.79 15.83
CA HIS A 69 -7.98 -6.54 16.62
C HIS A 69 -8.55 -5.37 15.81
N HIS A 70 -8.02 -5.13 14.61
CA HIS A 70 -8.50 -4.08 13.72
C HIS A 70 -10.01 -4.22 13.40
N ARG A 71 -10.47 -5.45 13.10
CA ARG A 71 -11.89 -5.73 12.86
C ARG A 71 -12.78 -5.48 14.08
N LEU A 72 -12.30 -5.78 15.29
CA LEU A 72 -13.03 -5.49 16.53
C LEU A 72 -13.12 -3.97 16.78
N CYS A 73 -12.04 -3.22 16.51
CA CYS A 73 -12.07 -1.75 16.56
C CYS A 73 -13.14 -1.19 15.60
N MET A 74 -13.19 -1.69 14.36
CA MET A 74 -14.19 -1.27 13.38
C MET A 74 -15.61 -1.62 13.80
N SER A 75 -15.85 -2.85 14.27
CA SER A 75 -17.14 -3.25 14.83
C SER A 75 -17.57 -2.33 15.98
N TYR A 76 -16.67 -2.05 16.92
CA TYR A 76 -16.93 -1.20 18.08
C TYR A 76 -17.32 0.23 17.66
N ARG A 77 -16.57 0.86 16.75
CA ARG A 77 -16.86 2.22 16.26
C ARG A 77 -18.24 2.30 15.59
N LEU A 78 -18.60 1.32 14.76
CA LEU A 78 -19.93 1.26 14.14
C LEU A 78 -21.04 1.12 15.21
N ILE A 79 -20.86 0.26 16.22
CA ILE A 79 -21.87 0.05 17.28
C ILE A 79 -22.07 1.33 18.10
N VAL A 80 -20.98 1.97 18.53
CA VAL A 80 -21.03 3.24 19.28
C VAL A 80 -21.69 4.34 18.46
N GLU A 81 -21.32 4.48 17.18
CA GLU A 81 -21.94 5.47 16.30
C GLU A 81 -23.42 5.20 16.09
N THR A 82 -23.82 3.94 15.86
CA THR A 82 -25.23 3.57 15.71
C THR A 82 -26.00 3.88 16.99
N ASN A 83 -25.51 3.48 18.16
CA ASN A 83 -26.15 3.78 19.45
C ASN A 83 -26.30 5.29 19.67
N LYS A 84 -25.26 6.09 19.34
CA LYS A 84 -25.29 7.55 19.44
C LYS A 84 -26.28 8.20 18.46
N ARG A 85 -26.46 7.63 17.26
CA ARG A 85 -27.47 8.07 16.28
C ARG A 85 -28.88 7.66 16.75
N SER A 86 -29.04 6.47 17.30
CA SER A 86 -30.30 5.95 17.83
C SER A 86 -30.83 6.78 19.00
N LEU A 87 -29.98 7.08 19.99
CA LEU A 87 -30.33 7.93 21.12
C LEU A 87 -30.82 9.33 20.68
N LYS A 88 -30.24 9.90 19.63
CA LYS A 88 -30.67 11.20 19.07
C LYS A 88 -32.01 11.14 18.31
N LYS A 89 -32.42 9.96 17.85
CA LYS A 89 -33.63 9.77 17.03
C LYS A 89 -34.78 9.11 17.79
N GLY A 90 -34.54 8.61 19.00
CA GLY A 90 -35.49 7.76 19.72
C GLY A 90 -35.69 6.38 19.07
N SER A 91 -34.77 5.93 18.21
CA SER A 91 -34.83 4.60 17.59
C SER A 91 -34.11 3.55 18.44
N PRO A 92 -34.36 2.24 18.24
CA PRO A 92 -33.72 1.16 19.01
C PRO A 92 -32.19 1.19 18.92
N GLY A 93 -31.50 0.73 19.96
CA GLY A 93 -30.05 0.58 19.99
C GLY A 93 -29.57 -0.61 19.17
N TRP A 94 -28.26 -0.70 18.90
CA TRP A 94 -27.67 -1.76 18.07
C TRP A 94 -28.08 -3.17 18.46
N PHE A 95 -28.15 -3.44 19.77
CA PHE A 95 -28.49 -4.77 20.31
C PHE A 95 -30.00 -5.04 20.34
N ASP A 96 -30.82 -4.01 20.16
CA ASP A 96 -32.28 -4.11 20.07
C ASP A 96 -32.75 -4.31 18.61
N LEU A 97 -31.88 -3.99 17.63
CA LEU A 97 -32.12 -4.24 16.21
C LEU A 97 -32.12 -5.75 15.90
N SER A 98 -32.97 -6.16 14.95
CA SER A 98 -32.98 -7.54 14.45
C SER A 98 -31.65 -7.93 13.80
N ALA A 99 -31.36 -9.23 13.75
CA ALA A 99 -30.16 -9.75 13.11
C ALA A 99 -30.05 -9.36 11.62
N ALA A 100 -31.18 -9.17 10.94
CA ALA A 100 -31.25 -8.70 9.56
C ALA A 100 -30.83 -7.23 9.44
N GLU A 101 -31.32 -6.34 10.30
CA GLU A 101 -30.94 -4.93 10.34
C GLU A 101 -29.47 -4.74 10.75
N GLN A 102 -28.99 -5.47 11.75
CA GLN A 102 -27.56 -5.49 12.13
C GLN A 102 -26.68 -6.00 10.99
N HIS A 103 -27.16 -6.93 10.16
CA HIS A 103 -26.46 -7.38 8.96
C HIS A 103 -26.48 -6.30 7.86
N GLU A 104 -27.60 -5.62 7.65
CA GLU A 104 -27.71 -4.55 6.64
C GLU A 104 -26.84 -3.33 6.98
N LEU A 105 -26.84 -2.87 8.23
CA LEU A 105 -25.94 -1.81 8.69
C LEU A 105 -24.47 -2.18 8.49
N ARG A 106 -24.10 -3.43 8.82
CA ARG A 106 -22.76 -3.95 8.50
C ARG A 106 -22.51 -3.98 6.99
N ARG A 107 -23.48 -4.37 6.15
CA ARG A 107 -23.32 -4.42 4.69
C ARG A 107 -23.09 -3.03 4.09
N VAL A 108 -23.84 -2.03 4.55
CA VAL A 108 -23.69 -0.62 4.13
C VAL A 108 -22.31 -0.09 4.51
N HIS A 109 -21.85 -0.33 5.75
CA HIS A 109 -20.51 0.09 6.21
C HIS A 109 -19.38 -0.68 5.51
N ASN A 110 -19.54 -2.01 5.34
CA ASN A 110 -18.53 -2.89 4.72
C ASN A 110 -18.25 -2.57 3.23
N LYS A 111 -19.04 -1.71 2.57
CA LYS A 111 -18.73 -1.21 1.22
C LYS A 111 -17.40 -0.44 1.19
N LYS A 112 -16.99 0.18 2.31
CA LYS A 112 -15.71 0.87 2.45
C LYS A 112 -14.62 -0.04 3.03
N GLU A 113 -14.95 -0.88 4.02
CA GLU A 113 -13.96 -1.68 4.79
C GLU A 113 -14.36 -3.16 4.88
N LYS A 114 -13.46 -4.08 4.52
CA LYS A 114 -13.81 -5.51 4.42
C LYS A 114 -13.59 -6.29 5.72
N GLY A 115 -14.70 -6.68 6.37
CA GLY A 115 -14.74 -7.87 7.22
C GLY A 115 -15.04 -7.61 8.70
N MET A 116 -16.12 -6.87 8.98
CA MET A 116 -16.66 -6.67 10.32
C MET A 116 -16.83 -7.99 11.12
N THR A 117 -16.49 -7.99 12.40
CA THR A 117 -16.74 -9.15 13.30
C THR A 117 -18.10 -9.03 13.97
N VAL A 118 -18.79 -10.15 14.20
CA VAL A 118 -20.00 -10.19 15.05
C VAL A 118 -19.57 -9.95 16.50
N VAL A 119 -20.10 -8.88 17.11
CA VAL A 119 -19.84 -8.55 18.51
C VAL A 119 -21.14 -8.77 19.29
N ASN A 120 -21.12 -9.67 20.26
CA ASN A 120 -22.22 -9.86 21.21
C ASN A 120 -22.16 -8.80 22.33
N LEU A 121 -23.22 -8.71 23.13
CA LEU A 121 -23.36 -7.67 24.16
C LEU A 121 -22.22 -7.69 25.18
N ASP A 122 -21.73 -8.86 25.59
CA ASP A 122 -20.66 -8.98 26.59
C ASP A 122 -19.27 -8.62 26.05
N LEU A 123 -18.96 -8.99 24.81
CA LEU A 123 -17.76 -8.52 24.13
C LEU A 123 -17.83 -7.00 23.91
N PHE A 124 -19.01 -6.45 23.58
CA PHE A 124 -19.19 -5.00 23.49
C PHE A 124 -18.99 -4.30 24.84
N ARG A 125 -19.53 -4.81 25.94
CA ARG A 125 -19.30 -4.27 27.29
C ARG A 125 -17.81 -4.20 27.64
N ARG A 126 -17.02 -5.23 27.30
CA ARG A 126 -15.55 -5.20 27.48
C ARG A 126 -14.88 -4.18 26.56
N LEU A 127 -15.26 -4.14 25.28
CA LEU A 127 -14.74 -3.15 24.32
C LEU A 127 -15.07 -1.71 24.76
N ASP A 128 -16.27 -1.46 25.28
CA ASP A 128 -16.69 -0.14 25.77
C ASP A 128 -15.96 0.26 27.05
N ARG A 129 -15.63 -0.69 27.93
CA ARG A 129 -14.75 -0.43 29.08
C ARG A 129 -13.36 0.05 28.63
N ILE A 130 -12.75 -0.59 27.64
CA ILE A 130 -11.37 -0.28 27.22
C ILE A 130 -11.27 0.90 26.23
N CYS A 131 -12.22 1.02 25.30
CA CYS A 131 -12.18 2.00 24.21
C CYS A 131 -13.13 3.18 24.42
N GLY A 132 -14.18 2.98 25.22
CA GLY A 132 -15.17 4.01 25.55
C GLY A 132 -14.67 5.03 26.55
N GLY A 133 -13.54 4.74 27.21
CA GLY A 133 -12.64 5.74 27.76
C GLY A 133 -13.35 6.79 28.60
N LYS A 134 -14.24 6.37 29.51
CA LYS A 134 -14.61 7.22 30.64
C LYS A 134 -13.32 7.44 31.41
N ALA A 135 -12.64 8.54 31.10
CA ALA A 135 -11.56 9.06 31.90
C ALA A 135 -12.07 9.01 33.34
N ILE A 136 -11.49 8.12 34.14
CA ILE A 136 -11.87 8.00 35.54
C ILE A 136 -11.49 9.34 36.12
N GLU A 137 -12.49 10.18 36.38
CA GLU A 137 -12.29 11.49 37.00
C GLU A 137 -11.83 11.25 38.44
N THR A 138 -10.55 10.91 38.60
CA THR A 138 -9.76 11.08 39.82
C THR A 138 -9.54 12.56 40.07
N LYS A 139 -10.64 13.34 40.03
CA LYS A 139 -10.76 14.66 40.65
C LYS A 139 -10.59 14.45 42.14
N LYS A 140 -9.32 14.43 42.57
CA LYS A 140 -8.94 14.65 43.97
C LYS A 140 -9.70 15.89 44.44
N SER A 141 -10.50 15.68 45.48
CA SER A 141 -11.23 16.72 46.17
C SER A 141 -10.29 17.85 46.59
N LYS A 142 -10.57 19.08 46.16
CA LYS A 142 -10.11 20.28 46.86
C LYS A 142 -11.12 21.42 46.79
N SER A 143 -11.60 21.80 47.97
CA SER A 143 -12.11 23.13 48.35
C SER A 143 -13.17 23.79 47.46
N LYS A 144 -14.42 23.42 47.73
CA LYS A 144 -15.51 24.33 48.11
C LYS A 144 -15.06 25.79 48.38
N LYS A 145 -15.48 26.75 47.54
CA LYS A 145 -15.74 28.13 47.97
C LYS A 145 -16.98 28.67 47.25
N THR A 146 -17.78 29.43 48.00
CA THR A 146 -19.18 29.80 47.73
C THR A 146 -19.33 31.20 47.12
N GLY A 147 -20.40 31.41 46.35
CA GLY A 147 -20.84 32.72 45.83
C GLY A 147 -21.38 32.58 44.39
N ARG A 148 -22.68 32.34 44.15
CA ARG A 148 -23.85 33.25 44.30
C ARG A 148 -23.82 34.44 43.33
N LYS A 149 -24.49 34.29 42.18
CA LYS A 149 -25.69 35.08 41.82
C LYS A 149 -26.37 34.55 40.55
N GLU A 150 -27.70 34.69 40.51
CA GLU A 150 -28.51 34.47 39.31
C GLU A 150 -28.34 35.60 38.29
N SER A 151 -28.48 35.27 37.01
CA SER A 151 -29.09 36.12 35.99
C SER A 151 -29.57 35.27 34.82
N GLU A 152 -30.84 35.36 34.46
CA GLU A 152 -31.49 34.63 33.37
C GLU A 152 -31.20 35.24 31.97
N VAL A 153 -31.78 34.61 30.92
CA VAL A 153 -32.11 35.17 29.58
C VAL A 153 -30.91 35.32 28.58
N PRO A 154 -31.08 35.06 27.26
CA PRO A 154 -31.73 33.92 26.62
C PRO A 154 -30.91 33.25 25.47
N LYS A 155 -31.35 32.05 25.08
CA LYS A 155 -31.35 31.47 23.71
C LYS A 155 -30.53 32.20 22.61
N ARG A 156 -29.42 31.59 22.15
CA ARG A 156 -28.92 31.75 20.77
C ARG A 156 -28.45 30.43 20.16
N SER A 157 -28.67 30.30 18.85
CA SER A 157 -28.65 29.06 18.08
C SER A 157 -27.24 28.51 17.77
N HIS A 158 -26.92 27.30 18.23
CA HIS A 158 -25.74 26.56 17.78
C HIS A 158 -26.04 25.67 16.57
N LYS A 159 -26.03 26.27 15.38
CA LYS A 159 -26.04 25.56 14.08
C LYS A 159 -24.65 25.65 13.42
N LYS A 160 -23.66 24.91 13.94
CA LYS A 160 -22.33 24.72 13.31
C LYS A 160 -21.55 23.57 13.97
N LYS A 161 -21.57 22.38 13.34
CA LYS A 161 -20.52 21.32 13.35
C LYS A 161 -20.99 20.08 12.57
N ILE A 162 -21.27 20.30 11.28
CA ILE A 162 -21.38 19.27 10.23
C ILE A 162 -20.72 19.90 8.99
N VAL A 163 -19.39 19.90 8.94
CA VAL A 163 -18.59 20.37 7.79
C VAL A 163 -17.37 19.46 7.62
N ASP A 164 -16.58 19.28 8.70
CA ASP A 164 -15.26 18.63 8.64
C ASP A 164 -15.25 17.15 8.20
N PHE A 165 -16.38 16.43 8.23
CA PHE A 165 -16.42 14.99 7.91
C PHE A 165 -16.70 14.67 6.42
N GLU A 166 -17.20 15.62 5.63
CA GLU A 166 -17.37 15.40 4.18
C GLU A 166 -16.09 15.73 3.41
N GLU A 167 -15.29 16.69 3.90
CA GLU A 167 -14.08 17.16 3.23
C GLU A 167 -13.01 16.07 3.11
N GLU A 168 -12.84 15.22 4.13
CA GLU A 168 -11.86 14.12 4.10
C GLU A 168 -12.28 12.97 3.17
N SER A 169 -13.58 12.81 2.88
CA SER A 169 -14.04 11.83 1.88
C SER A 169 -13.85 12.31 0.44
N LEU A 170 -13.67 13.61 0.20
CA LEU A 170 -13.44 14.17 -1.13
C LEU A 170 -11.97 14.06 -1.54
N ARG A 171 -11.02 14.22 -0.60
CA ARG A 171 -9.57 14.14 -0.85
C ARG A 171 -9.12 12.84 -1.53
N ASN A 172 -9.82 11.72 -1.29
CA ASN A 172 -9.51 10.42 -1.89
C ASN A 172 -10.04 10.22 -3.33
N THR A 173 -10.70 11.21 -3.92
CA THR A 173 -11.21 11.14 -5.30
C THR A 173 -10.19 11.68 -6.28
N TRP A 174 -9.64 10.80 -7.13
CA TRP A 174 -8.70 11.21 -8.17
C TRP A 174 -9.38 12.08 -9.21
N THR A 175 -8.89 13.31 -9.33
CA THR A 175 -9.29 14.30 -10.32
C THR A 175 -8.71 13.98 -11.70
N ALA A 176 -9.18 14.64 -12.75
CA ALA A 176 -8.58 14.54 -14.09
C ALA A 176 -7.08 14.92 -14.08
N ARG A 177 -6.69 15.93 -13.27
CA ARG A 177 -5.29 16.31 -13.05
C ARG A 177 -4.47 15.17 -12.45
N ASP A 178 -4.98 14.49 -11.43
CA ASP A 178 -4.27 13.35 -10.81
C ASP A 178 -4.04 12.20 -11.80
N TRP A 179 -5.00 11.95 -12.69
CA TRP A 179 -4.84 10.94 -13.74
C TRP A 179 -3.79 11.34 -14.79
N SER A 180 -3.77 12.61 -15.20
CA SER A 180 -2.75 13.15 -16.11
C SER A 180 -1.35 13.05 -15.52
N LEU A 181 -1.13 13.57 -14.30
CA LEU A 181 0.14 13.49 -13.57
C LEU A 181 0.59 12.03 -13.35
N PHE A 182 -0.35 11.10 -13.16
CA PHE A 182 -0.03 9.67 -13.01
C PHE A 182 0.44 9.02 -14.31
N VAL A 183 -0.15 9.39 -15.45
CA VAL A 183 0.26 8.86 -16.76
C VAL A 183 1.62 9.43 -17.14
N GLU A 184 1.86 10.71 -16.88
CA GLU A 184 3.17 11.35 -17.04
C GLU A 184 4.24 10.73 -16.13
N ALA A 185 3.95 10.55 -14.84
CA ALA A 185 4.83 9.87 -13.89
C ALA A 185 5.16 8.43 -14.30
N TRP A 186 4.20 7.72 -14.89
CA TRP A 186 4.42 6.36 -15.41
C TRP A 186 5.25 6.38 -16.70
N GLN A 187 5.08 7.38 -17.58
CA GLN A 187 5.95 7.58 -18.74
C GLN A 187 7.40 7.85 -18.31
N GLN A 188 7.63 8.81 -17.40
CA GLN A 188 8.97 9.11 -16.87
C GLN A 188 9.60 7.91 -16.17
N ALA A 189 8.82 7.16 -15.37
CA ALA A 189 9.34 5.95 -14.70
C ALA A 189 9.66 4.81 -15.69
N VAL A 190 9.00 4.73 -16.85
CA VAL A 190 9.37 3.77 -17.90
C VAL A 190 10.64 4.20 -18.62
N ASP A 191 10.80 5.50 -18.88
CA ASP A 191 11.92 6.04 -19.64
C ASP A 191 13.22 5.97 -18.83
N GLU A 192 13.23 6.50 -17.60
CA GLU A 192 14.36 6.37 -16.68
C GLU A 192 14.76 4.89 -16.46
N PHE A 193 13.79 3.97 -16.43
CA PHE A 193 14.06 2.54 -16.25
C PHE A 193 14.65 1.86 -17.51
N LEU A 194 14.43 2.42 -18.69
CA LEU A 194 15.13 2.05 -19.93
C LEU A 194 16.53 2.67 -19.96
N ASP A 195 16.67 3.93 -19.55
CA ASP A 195 17.91 4.69 -19.59
C ASP A 195 18.97 4.15 -18.62
N TYR A 196 18.57 3.54 -17.50
CA TYR A 196 19.47 2.85 -16.56
C TYR A 196 20.17 1.59 -17.12
N GLY A 197 20.05 1.29 -18.42
CA GLY A 197 20.84 0.24 -19.06
C GLY A 197 20.54 -1.17 -18.54
N ASN A 198 19.31 -1.43 -18.09
CA ASN A 198 18.86 -2.79 -17.82
C ASN A 198 18.92 -3.58 -19.13
N GLU A 199 19.96 -4.42 -19.28
CA GLU A 199 20.16 -5.29 -20.43
C GLU A 199 18.86 -6.04 -20.77
N PRO A 200 18.42 -6.06 -22.04
CA PRO A 200 17.07 -6.52 -22.42
C PRO A 200 16.80 -8.01 -22.13
N ASP A 201 17.83 -8.77 -21.76
CA ASP A 201 17.72 -10.16 -21.32
C ASP A 201 17.25 -10.31 -19.85
N GLU A 202 17.50 -9.33 -18.96
CA GLU A 202 17.03 -9.41 -17.57
C GLU A 202 15.58 -8.94 -17.45
N LYS A 203 14.71 -9.84 -16.98
CA LYS A 203 13.24 -9.66 -16.96
C LYS A 203 12.77 -8.80 -15.79
N VAL A 204 13.35 -7.61 -15.64
CA VAL A 204 13.05 -6.73 -14.53
C VAL A 204 11.75 -5.98 -14.79
N LYS A 205 10.73 -6.28 -13.98
CA LYS A 205 9.43 -5.62 -14.09
C LYS A 205 9.50 -4.22 -13.47
N LEU A 206 9.07 -3.21 -14.23
CA LEU A 206 8.96 -1.82 -13.75
C LEU A 206 8.31 -1.73 -12.35
N PRO A 207 9.06 -1.30 -11.31
CA PRO A 207 8.56 -1.24 -9.95
C PRO A 207 7.50 -0.15 -9.76
N ASN A 208 6.35 -0.49 -9.15
CA ASN A 208 5.29 0.48 -8.87
C ASN A 208 5.68 1.55 -7.84
N TRP A 209 6.78 1.38 -7.11
CA TRP A 209 7.29 2.41 -6.21
C TRP A 209 7.96 3.57 -6.98
N LEU A 210 8.58 3.29 -8.13
CA LEU A 210 9.20 4.32 -8.98
C LEU A 210 8.13 5.22 -9.62
N ILE A 211 7.05 4.62 -10.13
CA ILE A 211 5.86 5.36 -10.60
C ILE A 211 5.29 6.25 -9.48
N ARG A 212 5.24 5.75 -8.23
CA ARG A 212 4.81 6.57 -7.09
C ARG A 212 5.77 7.73 -6.83
N GLN A 213 7.08 7.51 -6.90
CA GLN A 213 8.09 8.54 -6.68
C GLN A 213 7.95 9.67 -7.70
N LYS A 214 7.89 9.35 -9.00
CA LYS A 214 7.64 10.34 -10.06
C LYS A 214 6.30 11.05 -9.89
N PHE A 215 5.24 10.33 -9.50
CA PHE A 215 3.92 10.94 -9.26
C PHE A 215 3.97 11.98 -8.13
N VAL A 216 4.69 11.71 -7.04
CA VAL A 216 4.86 12.67 -5.94
C VAL A 216 5.79 13.82 -6.35
N ALA A 217 6.83 13.56 -7.16
CA ALA A 217 7.71 14.60 -7.69
C ALA A 217 6.98 15.60 -8.59
N LEU A 218 6.05 15.12 -9.43
CA LEU A 218 5.17 15.95 -10.27
C LEU A 218 4.01 16.64 -9.49
N GLY A 219 4.10 16.71 -8.16
CA GLY A 219 3.11 17.38 -7.31
C GLY A 219 1.87 16.56 -6.98
N GLY A 220 1.87 15.26 -7.27
CA GLY A 220 0.80 14.33 -6.86
C GLY A 220 0.70 14.11 -5.36
N GLN A 221 -0.47 13.68 -4.90
CA GLN A 221 -0.80 13.46 -3.49
C GLN A 221 0.22 12.57 -2.75
N ARG A 222 0.96 13.14 -1.78
CA ARG A 222 2.06 12.50 -1.03
C ARG A 222 1.63 11.22 -0.28
N ASP A 223 0.40 11.17 0.20
CA ASP A 223 -0.23 10.04 0.90
C ASP A 223 -0.68 8.89 -0.03
N THR A 224 -0.64 9.09 -1.36
CA THR A 224 -0.94 8.04 -2.34
C THR A 224 -0.02 6.83 -2.15
N SER A 225 -0.60 5.70 -1.71
CA SER A 225 0.16 4.47 -1.50
C SER A 225 0.57 3.78 -2.81
N VAL A 226 1.65 2.98 -2.78
CA VAL A 226 2.06 2.11 -3.90
C VAL A 226 0.94 1.13 -4.29
N GLY A 227 0.09 0.73 -3.34
CA GLY A 227 -1.11 -0.06 -3.60
C GLY A 227 -2.15 0.68 -4.44
N SER A 228 -2.33 1.99 -4.21
CA SER A 228 -3.19 2.85 -5.02
C SER A 228 -2.65 2.96 -6.46
N ILE A 229 -1.38 3.34 -6.62
CA ILE A 229 -0.66 3.35 -7.92
C ILE A 229 -0.84 2.03 -8.67
N THR A 230 -0.66 0.90 -7.99
CA THR A 230 -0.86 -0.45 -8.57
C THR A 230 -2.28 -0.68 -9.07
N ALA A 231 -3.30 -0.22 -8.34
CA ALA A 231 -4.70 -0.36 -8.71
C ALA A 231 -5.09 0.58 -9.88
N LYS A 232 -4.60 1.83 -9.84
CA LYS A 232 -4.80 2.86 -10.88
C LYS A 232 -4.18 2.45 -12.20
N ARG A 233 -2.94 1.96 -12.18
CA ARG A 233 -2.24 1.36 -13.34
C ARG A 233 -3.07 0.27 -14.03
N ARG A 234 -3.58 -0.70 -13.25
CA ARG A 234 -4.45 -1.77 -13.79
C ARG A 234 -5.75 -1.22 -14.37
N CYS A 235 -6.35 -0.21 -13.74
CA CYS A 235 -7.58 0.43 -14.23
C CYS A 235 -7.33 1.09 -15.60
N ILE A 236 -6.25 1.84 -15.76
CA ILE A 236 -5.86 2.43 -17.05
C ILE A 236 -5.57 1.35 -18.10
N ILE A 237 -4.76 0.33 -17.80
CA ILE A 237 -4.45 -0.76 -18.76
C ILE A 237 -5.72 -1.44 -19.26
N HIS A 238 -6.67 -1.75 -18.36
CA HIS A 238 -7.93 -2.39 -18.74
C HIS A 238 -8.81 -1.45 -19.58
N SER A 239 -8.82 -0.15 -19.27
CA SER A 239 -9.60 0.85 -20.00
C SER A 239 -9.00 1.14 -21.37
N TYR A 240 -7.67 1.19 -21.49
CA TYR A 240 -6.94 1.27 -22.75
C TYR A 240 -7.27 0.09 -23.66
N HIS A 241 -7.16 -1.17 -23.18
CA HIS A 241 -7.49 -2.33 -24.00
C HIS A 241 -8.98 -2.39 -24.38
N PHE A 242 -9.87 -1.92 -23.50
CA PHE A 242 -11.30 -1.80 -23.81
C PHE A 242 -11.55 -0.78 -24.93
N ILE A 243 -10.96 0.41 -24.83
CA ILE A 243 -11.06 1.45 -25.87
C ILE A 243 -10.45 0.96 -27.18
N GLN A 244 -9.28 0.31 -27.15
CA GLN A 244 -8.64 -0.27 -28.32
C GLN A 244 -9.52 -1.30 -29.05
N GLN A 245 -10.27 -2.12 -28.31
CA GLN A 245 -11.27 -3.04 -28.89
C GLN A 245 -12.50 -2.30 -29.46
N CYS A 246 -12.92 -1.20 -28.82
CA CYS A 246 -14.04 -0.40 -29.32
C CYS A 246 -13.68 0.39 -30.59
N VAL A 247 -12.50 1.00 -30.65
CA VAL A 247 -11.98 1.70 -31.83
C VAL A 247 -11.97 0.76 -33.04
N ALA A 248 -11.31 -0.41 -32.93
CA ALA A 248 -11.28 -1.40 -34.02
C ALA A 248 -12.68 -1.94 -34.40
N GLY A 249 -13.62 -1.97 -33.44
CA GLY A 249 -15.00 -2.38 -33.69
C GLY A 249 -15.84 -1.33 -34.40
N LEU A 250 -15.67 -0.04 -34.07
CA LEU A 250 -16.34 1.08 -34.72
C LEU A 250 -15.77 1.32 -36.13
N GLU A 251 -14.44 1.32 -36.26
CA GLU A 251 -13.73 1.41 -37.54
C GLU A 251 -14.22 0.35 -38.54
N ALA A 252 -14.48 -0.89 -38.06
CA ALA A 252 -15.01 -1.98 -38.88
C ALA A 252 -16.53 -1.94 -39.12
N LEU A 253 -17.30 -1.11 -38.41
CA LEU A 253 -18.76 -1.01 -38.54
C LEU A 253 -19.18 0.15 -39.43
N ASP A 254 -18.68 1.36 -39.14
CA ASP A 254 -19.11 2.61 -39.77
C ASP A 254 -17.97 3.63 -39.95
N GLY A 255 -16.75 3.34 -39.47
CA GLY A 255 -15.63 4.27 -39.51
C GLY A 255 -15.65 5.32 -38.39
N SER A 256 -16.57 5.24 -37.42
CA SER A 256 -16.67 6.20 -36.33
C SER A 256 -15.44 6.15 -35.40
N ASP A 257 -14.85 7.30 -35.08
CA ASP A 257 -13.83 7.38 -34.02
C ASP A 257 -14.48 7.41 -32.63
N TRP A 258 -14.03 6.52 -31.75
CA TRP A 258 -14.37 6.48 -30.34
C TRP A 258 -14.26 7.84 -29.63
N PHE A 259 -13.28 8.68 -29.99
CA PHE A 259 -13.01 9.95 -29.31
C PHE A 259 -13.94 11.09 -29.75
N GLU A 260 -14.59 10.97 -30.90
CA GLU A 260 -15.63 11.91 -31.35
C GLU A 260 -17.01 11.59 -30.74
N LEU A 261 -17.17 10.41 -30.15
CA LEU A 261 -18.40 10.04 -29.42
C LEU A 261 -18.57 10.83 -28.13
N THR A 262 -19.80 11.29 -27.88
CA THR A 262 -20.13 11.99 -26.63
C THR A 262 -19.88 11.09 -25.42
N PHE A 263 -19.63 11.69 -24.25
CA PHE A 263 -19.48 10.95 -22.99
C PHE A 263 -20.62 9.94 -22.75
N ASN A 264 -21.86 10.31 -23.08
CA ASN A 264 -23.03 9.44 -22.91
C ASN A 264 -23.00 8.22 -23.83
N GLU A 265 -22.47 8.35 -25.04
CA GLU A 265 -22.34 7.25 -26.00
C GLU A 265 -21.20 6.32 -25.60
N ARG A 266 -20.02 6.87 -25.29
CA ARG A 266 -18.88 6.12 -24.73
C ARG A 266 -19.31 5.31 -23.49
N PHE A 267 -20.04 5.93 -22.56
CA PHE A 267 -20.58 5.28 -21.36
C PHE A 267 -21.64 4.20 -21.66
N ARG A 268 -22.48 4.40 -22.68
CA ARG A 268 -23.47 3.40 -23.12
C ARG A 268 -22.79 2.19 -23.77
N LEU A 269 -21.81 2.38 -24.66
CA LEU A 269 -21.02 1.31 -25.26
C LEU A 269 -20.27 0.52 -24.19
N GLN A 270 -19.63 1.23 -23.25
CA GLN A 270 -18.99 0.64 -22.09
C GLN A 270 -19.95 -0.25 -21.28
N ARG A 271 -21.18 0.19 -20.99
CA ARG A 271 -22.18 -0.64 -20.30
C ARG A 271 -22.72 -1.82 -21.12
N LYS A 272 -22.74 -1.73 -22.45
CA LYS A 272 -23.19 -2.84 -23.33
C LYS A 272 -22.14 -3.94 -23.41
N LEU A 273 -20.87 -3.57 -23.53
CA LEU A 273 -19.76 -4.50 -23.77
C LEU A 273 -19.15 -5.04 -22.46
N VAL A 274 -19.11 -4.24 -21.40
CA VAL A 274 -18.68 -4.71 -20.07
C VAL A 274 -19.83 -5.46 -19.41
N SER A 275 -19.71 -6.79 -19.33
CA SER A 275 -20.74 -7.67 -18.75
C SER A 275 -21.27 -7.15 -17.40
N PRO A 276 -22.59 -7.08 -17.17
CA PRO A 276 -23.18 -6.60 -15.91
C PRO A 276 -22.70 -7.33 -14.64
N LYS A 277 -22.10 -8.52 -14.79
CA LYS A 277 -21.53 -9.32 -13.69
C LYS A 277 -20.09 -8.93 -13.32
N SER A 278 -19.38 -8.22 -14.19
CA SER A 278 -18.05 -7.70 -13.87
C SER A 278 -18.18 -6.40 -13.09
N SER A 279 -17.83 -6.41 -11.80
CA SER A 279 -17.84 -5.20 -10.96
C SER A 279 -16.73 -4.19 -11.29
N GLN A 280 -15.99 -4.43 -12.38
CA GLN A 280 -15.08 -3.47 -12.99
C GLN A 280 -15.89 -2.34 -13.62
N ARG A 281 -16.15 -1.30 -12.82
CA ARG A 281 -16.26 0.05 -13.35
C ARG A 281 -14.93 0.37 -14.05
N VAL A 282 -14.93 0.26 -15.38
CA VAL A 282 -14.01 1.02 -16.24
C VAL A 282 -14.32 2.48 -15.91
N GLY A 283 -13.42 3.10 -15.14
CA GLY A 283 -13.75 4.27 -14.29
C GLY A 283 -12.69 5.35 -14.28
N CYS A 284 -11.67 5.23 -15.12
CA CYS A 284 -10.93 6.39 -15.62
C CYS A 284 -11.56 6.76 -16.97
N GLU A 285 -11.96 8.03 -17.08
CA GLU A 285 -12.12 8.62 -18.41
C GLU A 285 -10.72 8.80 -19.00
N ILE A 286 -10.57 8.42 -20.26
CA ILE A 286 -9.32 8.53 -21.01
C ILE A 286 -9.64 9.34 -22.27
N ASP A 287 -9.02 10.49 -22.40
CA ASP A 287 -9.05 11.33 -23.61
C ASP A 287 -8.07 10.80 -24.69
N ARG A 288 -8.09 11.42 -25.87
CA ARG A 288 -7.30 10.97 -27.04
C ARG A 288 -5.79 11.02 -26.75
N ASP A 289 -5.31 12.10 -26.14
CA ASP A 289 -3.89 12.26 -25.78
C ASP A 289 -3.44 11.23 -24.73
N THR A 290 -4.20 11.07 -23.64
CA THR A 290 -3.94 10.07 -22.60
C THR A 290 -3.94 8.66 -23.18
N PHE A 291 -4.85 8.35 -24.12
CA PHE A 291 -4.86 7.04 -24.80
C PHE A 291 -3.58 6.80 -25.61
N LEU A 292 -3.15 7.79 -26.40
CA LEU A 292 -1.92 7.71 -27.21
C LEU A 292 -0.67 7.59 -26.32
N LYS A 293 -0.58 8.39 -25.24
CA LYS A 293 0.47 8.31 -24.22
C LYS A 293 0.51 6.92 -23.58
N VAL A 294 -0.62 6.40 -23.09
CA VAL A 294 -0.71 5.05 -22.51
C VAL A 294 -0.33 3.96 -23.53
N GLY A 295 -0.69 4.11 -24.81
CA GLY A 295 -0.25 3.22 -25.88
C GLY A 295 1.27 3.25 -26.10
N THR A 296 1.93 4.38 -25.91
CA THR A 296 3.39 4.51 -25.94
C THR A 296 4.04 3.89 -24.70
N ILE A 297 3.53 4.19 -23.50
CA ILE A 297 3.96 3.57 -22.23
C ILE A 297 3.89 2.04 -22.32
N ILE A 298 2.76 1.48 -22.75
CA ILE A 298 2.57 0.03 -22.85
C ILE A 298 3.50 -0.59 -23.90
N ARG A 299 3.80 0.10 -25.01
CA ARG A 299 4.79 -0.38 -26.00
C ARG A 299 6.21 -0.37 -25.43
N LYS A 300 6.60 0.68 -24.71
CA LYS A 300 7.91 0.77 -24.03
C LYS A 300 8.04 -0.27 -22.90
N GLU A 301 7.03 -0.42 -22.04
CA GLU A 301 7.00 -1.48 -21.02
C GLU A 301 6.99 -2.88 -21.65
N LYS A 302 6.35 -3.08 -22.81
CA LYS A 302 6.43 -4.34 -23.53
C LYS A 302 7.86 -4.67 -23.97
N LYS A 303 8.72 -3.68 -24.28
CA LYS A 303 10.15 -3.91 -24.54
C LYS A 303 10.85 -4.42 -23.27
N LEU A 304 10.69 -3.72 -22.14
CA LEU A 304 11.20 -4.16 -20.81
C LEU A 304 10.71 -5.57 -20.42
N GLY A 305 9.49 -5.92 -20.83
CA GLY A 305 8.87 -7.21 -20.53
C GLY A 305 8.97 -8.25 -21.64
N MET A 306 9.69 -8.04 -22.75
CA MET A 306 9.47 -8.86 -23.95
C MET A 306 10.03 -10.28 -23.89
N VAL A 307 10.82 -10.61 -22.86
CA VAL A 307 11.23 -12.00 -22.55
C VAL A 307 10.28 -12.67 -21.53
N MET A 308 9.20 -12.01 -21.10
CA MET A 308 8.09 -12.63 -20.36
C MET A 308 7.09 -13.31 -21.30
N VAL A 309 7.60 -14.40 -21.89
CA VAL A 309 6.90 -15.68 -21.99
C VAL A 309 5.52 -15.61 -22.66
N THR A 310 5.49 -16.12 -23.89
CA THR A 310 4.34 -16.86 -24.44
C THR A 310 3.99 -17.99 -23.50
N GLY A 311 3.25 -17.63 -22.45
CA GLY A 311 2.80 -18.48 -21.37
C GLY A 311 1.72 -19.41 -21.88
N HIS A 312 2.16 -20.41 -22.65
CA HIS A 312 1.62 -21.75 -22.57
C HIS A 312 1.52 -22.09 -21.10
N LYS A 313 0.34 -21.79 -20.51
CA LYS A 313 -0.08 -22.31 -19.22
C LYS A 313 0.23 -23.78 -19.29
N ARG A 314 1.23 -24.26 -18.53
CA ARG A 314 1.52 -25.70 -18.43
C ARG A 314 0.18 -26.34 -18.06
N LYS A 315 -0.41 -27.01 -19.05
CA LYS A 315 -1.82 -27.40 -19.04
C LYS A 315 -1.93 -28.43 -17.93
N ARG A 316 -2.33 -27.98 -16.73
CA ARG A 316 -2.34 -28.79 -15.51
C ARG A 316 -3.14 -30.04 -15.87
N SER A 317 -2.45 -31.17 -15.95
CA SER A 317 -2.88 -32.30 -16.76
C SER A 317 -4.18 -32.85 -16.20
N HIS A 318 -5.29 -32.50 -16.87
CA HIS A 318 -6.59 -33.03 -16.51
C HIS A 318 -6.52 -34.55 -16.68
N LYS A 319 -6.79 -35.22 -15.56
CA LYS A 319 -6.91 -36.67 -15.39
C LYS A 319 -7.56 -37.30 -16.63
N LYS A 320 -6.86 -38.29 -17.22
CA LYS A 320 -7.25 -39.01 -18.44
C LYS A 320 -8.77 -39.27 -18.47
N MET A 321 -9.47 -38.63 -19.40
CA MET A 321 -10.76 -39.12 -19.88
C MET A 321 -10.61 -39.76 -21.26
N ARG A 322 -11.53 -40.67 -21.53
CA ARG A 322 -11.47 -41.73 -22.54
C ARG A 322 -11.65 -41.15 -23.95
N LYS A 323 -10.94 -41.70 -24.95
CA LYS A 323 -11.12 -41.36 -26.38
C LYS A 323 -12.58 -41.60 -26.81
N PRO A 324 -13.06 -40.85 -27.80
CA PRO A 324 -13.49 -41.52 -29.02
C PRO A 324 -12.94 -40.90 -30.32
N SER A 325 -12.71 -41.81 -31.26
CA SER A 325 -12.96 -41.74 -32.72
C SER A 325 -12.42 -40.58 -33.58
N VAL A 326 -11.63 -41.04 -34.55
CA VAL A 326 -11.19 -40.41 -35.80
C VAL A 326 -12.35 -39.92 -36.66
N SER A 327 -12.18 -38.78 -37.33
CA SER A 327 -12.72 -38.50 -38.67
C SER A 327 -11.75 -37.56 -39.40
N SER A 328 -11.69 -37.69 -40.73
CA SER A 328 -10.65 -37.13 -41.61
C SER A 328 -11.05 -35.81 -42.28
N ASP A 329 -10.19 -35.37 -43.20
CA ASP A 329 -10.35 -34.36 -44.28
C ASP A 329 -10.13 -32.88 -43.93
N ALA A 330 -9.66 -32.01 -44.84
CA ALA A 330 -8.75 -32.12 -46.02
C ALA A 330 -8.59 -30.69 -46.62
N SER A 331 -7.49 -30.39 -47.35
CA SER A 331 -7.26 -29.11 -48.10
C SER A 331 -7.30 -27.81 -47.26
N SER A 332 -7.00 -26.59 -47.73
CA SER A 332 -5.94 -26.01 -48.60
C SER A 332 -5.97 -24.45 -48.39
N ASP A 333 -5.15 -23.53 -48.94
CA ASP A 333 -4.01 -23.55 -49.87
C ASP A 333 -3.12 -22.27 -49.76
N VAL A 334 -2.17 -22.09 -50.70
CA VAL A 334 -1.65 -20.83 -51.33
C VAL A 334 -2.34 -19.50 -50.92
N SER A 335 -1.69 -18.38 -50.57
CA SER A 335 -0.66 -17.59 -51.33
C SER A 335 0.02 -16.54 -50.39
N ILE A 336 1.34 -16.28 -50.43
CA ILE A 336 2.12 -15.35 -51.30
C ILE A 336 1.52 -13.94 -51.51
N SER A 337 2.11 -12.87 -50.92
CA SER A 337 2.66 -11.69 -51.67
C SER A 337 2.96 -10.41 -50.85
N ARG A 338 4.12 -9.79 -51.15
CA ARG A 338 4.42 -8.34 -51.27
C ARG A 338 4.40 -7.37 -50.07
N SER A 339 5.60 -6.95 -49.67
CA SER A 339 6.03 -5.52 -49.53
C SER A 339 6.22 -4.89 -50.94
N PRO A 340 6.49 -3.57 -51.19
CA PRO A 340 7.36 -2.66 -50.39
C PRO A 340 7.11 -1.11 -50.36
N SER A 341 7.60 -0.45 -49.30
CA SER A 341 8.28 0.88 -49.29
C SER A 341 7.48 2.18 -49.67
N PRO A 342 8.09 3.40 -49.78
CA PRO A 342 8.19 4.35 -48.64
C PRO A 342 7.94 5.86 -48.99
N SER A 343 8.37 6.78 -48.10
CA SER A 343 8.69 8.23 -48.31
C SER A 343 7.67 9.27 -47.70
N PRO A 344 7.91 10.62 -47.74
CA PRO A 344 8.45 11.36 -46.58
C PRO A 344 7.74 12.74 -46.34
N SER A 345 8.46 13.74 -45.79
CA SER A 345 8.08 15.17 -45.56
C SER A 345 7.14 15.45 -44.36
N HIS A 346 7.04 16.65 -43.78
CA HIS A 346 7.69 17.96 -44.04
C HIS A 346 7.66 18.80 -42.73
N ASP A 347 8.49 19.85 -42.69
CA ASP A 347 8.38 21.11 -41.92
C ASP A 347 8.44 21.15 -40.38
N ASP A 348 9.49 21.84 -39.97
CA ASP A 348 9.60 22.85 -38.91
C ASP A 348 8.34 23.70 -38.65
N ASP A 349 8.20 24.17 -37.40
CA ASP A 349 7.74 25.55 -37.15
C ASP A 349 8.22 26.00 -35.75
N GLU A 350 9.06 27.03 -35.70
CA GLU A 350 9.40 27.76 -34.48
C GLU A 350 8.25 28.68 -34.08
N VAL A 351 7.93 28.77 -32.78
CA VAL A 351 7.16 29.90 -32.25
C VAL A 351 7.74 30.41 -30.93
N SER A 352 7.88 31.72 -30.87
CA SER A 352 8.78 32.44 -29.96
C SER A 352 8.24 32.69 -28.55
N GLU A 353 9.19 33.05 -27.70
CA GLU A 353 9.12 33.96 -26.55
C GLU A 353 7.83 34.77 -26.35
N LEU A 354 7.42 34.92 -25.09
CA LEU A 354 6.74 36.13 -24.64
C LEU A 354 7.09 36.45 -23.19
N ASP A 355 7.99 37.42 -23.03
CA ASP A 355 8.33 38.06 -21.77
C ASP A 355 7.10 38.69 -21.10
N SER A 356 7.15 38.82 -19.77
CA SER A 356 6.23 39.66 -19.01
C SER A 356 6.91 40.24 -17.78
N GLU A 357 7.80 41.22 -18.02
CA GLU A 357 8.25 42.18 -17.02
C GLU A 357 7.02 42.77 -16.29
N THR A 358 6.91 42.54 -14.99
CA THR A 358 5.96 43.29 -14.15
C THR A 358 6.74 44.09 -13.11
N ARG A 359 7.19 45.29 -13.50
CA ARG A 359 7.84 46.24 -12.60
C ARG A 359 6.81 46.80 -11.61
N TYR A 360 7.12 46.74 -10.31
CA TYR A 360 6.45 47.55 -9.28
C TYR A 360 7.48 48.45 -8.55
N PRO A 361 7.06 49.61 -8.00
CA PRO A 361 8.01 50.66 -7.60
C PRO A 361 8.66 50.41 -6.24
N ARG A 362 9.95 50.76 -6.12
CA ARG A 362 10.65 50.88 -4.84
C ARG A 362 10.02 51.97 -3.96
N HIS A 363 9.82 51.65 -2.68
CA HIS A 363 9.81 52.64 -1.59
C HIS A 363 11.02 52.39 -0.68
N PRO A 364 11.79 53.42 -0.29
CA PRO A 364 12.87 53.28 0.67
C PRO A 364 12.33 53.40 2.09
N ALA A 365 12.59 52.39 2.93
CA ALA A 365 12.40 52.47 4.37
C ALA A 365 13.70 52.00 5.04
N VAL A 366 14.47 52.96 5.56
CA VAL A 366 15.71 52.71 6.29
C VAL A 366 15.35 52.21 7.68
N TYR A 367 15.70 50.96 7.97
CA TYR A 367 15.96 50.47 9.32
C TYR A 367 17.24 49.66 9.25
N GLU A 368 18.25 50.07 10.01
CA GLU A 368 19.46 49.29 10.25
C GLU A 368 19.12 48.18 11.23
N ASP A 369 18.65 47.05 10.71
CA ASP A 369 18.78 45.77 11.40
C ASP A 369 20.21 45.29 11.14
N GLU A 370 21.03 45.18 12.19
CA GLU A 370 22.26 44.38 12.15
C GLU A 370 21.85 42.89 12.16
N GLU A 371 21.16 42.48 11.09
CA GLU A 371 20.83 41.10 10.85
C GLU A 371 22.17 40.36 10.74
N VAL A 372 22.39 39.40 11.64
CA VAL A 372 23.61 38.57 11.63
C VAL A 372 23.53 37.74 10.36
N GLN A 373 24.14 38.28 9.30
CA GLN A 373 24.25 37.70 7.98
C GLN A 373 25.20 36.50 8.08
N ALA A 374 24.67 35.42 8.65
CA ALA A 374 25.29 34.11 8.65
C ALA A 374 25.56 33.76 7.20
N ASP A 375 26.84 33.72 6.86
CA ASP A 375 27.37 33.65 5.51
C ASP A 375 26.62 32.58 4.70
N GLU A 376 25.85 33.02 3.70
CA GLU A 376 24.90 32.17 2.97
C GLU A 376 25.66 31.02 2.28
N ASP A 377 26.85 31.34 1.76
CA ASP A 377 27.85 30.43 1.20
C ASP A 377 28.27 29.33 2.20
N VAL A 378 28.37 29.64 3.51
CA VAL A 378 28.73 28.66 4.55
C VAL A 378 27.56 27.73 4.86
N VAL A 379 26.32 28.23 4.80
CA VAL A 379 25.12 27.40 4.96
C VAL A 379 24.92 26.49 3.75
N GLU A 380 25.12 27.00 2.54
CA GLU A 380 25.06 26.22 1.30
C GLU A 380 26.16 25.14 1.28
N ALA A 381 27.42 25.48 1.57
CA ALA A 381 28.51 24.52 1.64
C ALA A 381 28.29 23.43 2.71
N LEU A 382 27.67 23.77 3.85
CA LEU A 382 27.32 22.79 4.89
C LEU A 382 26.22 21.82 4.42
N LEU A 383 25.21 22.33 3.70
CA LEU A 383 24.14 21.51 3.12
C LEU A 383 24.65 20.62 1.99
N GLU A 384 25.54 21.13 1.12
CA GLU A 384 26.18 20.34 0.06
C GLU A 384 27.03 19.21 0.66
N ALA A 385 27.89 19.53 1.63
CA ALA A 385 28.70 18.52 2.34
C ALA A 385 27.84 17.46 3.05
N GLN A 386 26.73 17.86 3.67
CA GLN A 386 25.80 16.93 4.30
C GLN A 386 25.11 16.03 3.26
N ASN A 387 24.71 16.57 2.10
CA ASN A 387 24.06 15.81 1.04
C ASN A 387 25.05 14.82 0.39
N ALA A 388 26.28 15.25 0.11
CA ALA A 388 27.35 14.38 -0.39
C ALA A 388 27.64 13.21 0.56
N HIS A 389 27.68 13.46 1.88
CA HIS A 389 27.83 12.41 2.89
C HIS A 389 26.66 11.40 2.89
N PHE A 390 25.41 11.87 2.71
CA PHE A 390 24.26 10.97 2.57
C PHE A 390 24.30 10.16 1.27
N GLU A 391 24.77 10.75 0.17
CA GLU A 391 24.91 10.05 -1.11
C GLU A 391 25.99 8.95 -1.03
N GLN A 392 27.12 9.22 -0.39
CA GLN A 392 28.16 8.21 -0.10
C GLN A 392 27.62 7.08 0.78
N LEU A 393 26.95 7.39 1.90
CA LEU A 393 26.36 6.36 2.77
C LEU A 393 25.33 5.48 2.03
N MET A 394 24.58 6.07 1.10
CA MET A 394 23.64 5.35 0.23
C MET A 394 24.33 4.58 -0.90
N HIS A 395 25.54 4.94 -1.30
CA HIS A 395 26.39 4.15 -2.19
C HIS A 395 26.90 2.91 -1.46
N ASP A 396 27.54 3.10 -0.31
CA ASP A 396 28.18 2.03 0.48
C ASP A 396 27.16 0.95 0.89
N LEU A 397 25.95 1.35 1.31
CA LEU A 397 24.87 0.42 1.65
C LEU A 397 24.35 -0.38 0.43
N ARG A 398 24.47 0.15 -0.79
CA ARG A 398 24.16 -0.62 -2.02
C ARG A 398 25.26 -1.62 -2.33
N GLU A 399 26.52 -1.25 -2.14
CA GLU A 399 27.69 -2.09 -2.35
C GLU A 399 27.74 -3.26 -1.36
N GLU A 400 27.55 -2.98 -0.07
CA GLU A 400 27.40 -3.99 0.99
C GLU A 400 26.29 -5.00 0.63
N ARG A 401 25.12 -4.50 0.21
CA ARG A 401 23.99 -5.33 -0.23
C ARG A 401 24.23 -6.09 -1.53
N MET A 402 25.20 -5.72 -2.35
CA MET A 402 25.64 -6.48 -3.52
C MET A 402 26.59 -7.60 -3.10
N GLU A 403 27.56 -7.31 -2.24
CA GLU A 403 28.51 -8.31 -1.76
C GLU A 403 27.81 -9.38 -0.88
N GLU A 404 26.83 -8.99 -0.04
CA GLU A 404 25.98 -9.92 0.71
C GLU A 404 25.25 -10.91 -0.23
N ARG A 405 24.73 -10.45 -1.38
CA ARG A 405 24.09 -11.34 -2.37
C ARG A 405 25.09 -12.27 -3.03
N LYS A 406 26.29 -11.77 -3.34
CA LYS A 406 27.39 -12.53 -3.94
C LYS A 406 27.90 -13.63 -2.99
N GLN A 407 28.04 -13.32 -1.70
CA GLN A 407 28.35 -14.30 -0.64
C GLN A 407 27.23 -15.36 -0.50
N ASN A 408 25.96 -14.94 -0.44
CA ASN A 408 24.82 -15.86 -0.38
C ASN A 408 24.76 -16.77 -1.62
N GLN A 409 25.05 -16.25 -2.82
CA GLN A 409 25.11 -17.04 -4.05
C GLN A 409 26.28 -18.04 -4.02
N ALA A 410 27.47 -17.62 -3.58
CA ALA A 410 28.63 -18.50 -3.41
C ALA A 410 28.34 -19.64 -2.42
N MET A 411 27.77 -19.33 -1.25
CA MET A 411 27.35 -20.34 -0.26
C MET A 411 26.33 -21.34 -0.84
N LEU A 412 25.36 -20.87 -1.61
CA LEU A 412 24.38 -21.75 -2.27
C LEU A 412 25.02 -22.66 -3.33
N LEU A 413 26.00 -22.16 -4.09
CA LEU A 413 26.77 -22.96 -5.04
C LEU A 413 27.66 -23.99 -4.32
N GLU A 414 28.26 -23.64 -3.19
CA GLU A 414 29.02 -24.56 -2.36
C GLU A 414 28.15 -25.71 -1.82
N ILE A 415 26.96 -25.39 -1.31
CA ILE A 415 25.96 -26.39 -0.86
C ILE A 415 25.52 -27.29 -2.02
N LEU A 416 25.41 -26.77 -3.25
CA LEU A 416 25.08 -27.57 -4.43
C LEU A 416 26.25 -28.48 -4.83
N HIS A 417 27.49 -27.99 -4.82
CA HIS A 417 28.67 -28.82 -5.08
C HIS A 417 28.82 -29.94 -4.06
N GLN A 418 28.70 -29.65 -2.76
CA GLN A 418 28.76 -30.64 -1.67
C GLN A 418 27.67 -31.74 -1.80
N ARG A 419 26.55 -31.47 -2.48
CA ARG A 419 25.48 -32.45 -2.76
C ARG A 419 25.76 -33.37 -3.96
N THR A 420 26.97 -33.34 -4.52
CA THR A 420 27.35 -34.14 -5.70
C THR A 420 28.38 -35.22 -5.37
N PRO A 421 27.96 -36.29 -4.67
CA PRO A 421 28.33 -37.63 -5.14
C PRO A 421 27.13 -38.60 -5.20
N ALA A 422 27.29 -39.70 -5.92
CA ALA A 422 26.23 -40.66 -6.25
C ALA A 422 26.00 -41.75 -5.17
N GLU A 423 26.24 -41.43 -3.90
CA GLU A 423 26.43 -42.43 -2.82
C GLU A 423 25.36 -42.35 -1.71
N ASP A 424 25.46 -43.28 -0.76
CA ASP A 424 24.31 -43.90 -0.10
C ASP A 424 23.31 -42.98 0.61
N ARG A 425 22.02 -43.34 0.45
CA ARG A 425 20.85 -42.57 0.93
C ARG A 425 20.82 -42.34 2.44
N ASN A 426 21.55 -43.13 3.22
CA ASN A 426 21.62 -43.00 4.68
C ASN A 426 22.67 -42.00 5.16
N GLN A 427 23.74 -41.74 4.39
CA GLN A 427 24.79 -40.78 4.76
C GLN A 427 24.25 -39.34 4.76
N ASN A 428 23.43 -39.04 3.75
CA ASN A 428 22.81 -37.74 3.45
C ASN A 428 22.03 -37.11 4.63
N MET A 429 21.50 -37.93 5.56
CA MET A 429 20.82 -37.43 6.77
C MET A 429 21.79 -36.74 7.73
N SER A 430 22.95 -37.35 7.99
CA SER A 430 23.98 -36.82 8.89
C SER A 430 24.62 -35.55 8.31
N ASP A 431 24.85 -35.54 6.99
CA ASP A 431 25.40 -34.36 6.29
C ASP A 431 24.41 -33.19 6.28
N MET A 432 23.10 -33.45 6.13
CA MET A 432 22.09 -32.39 6.30
C MET A 432 21.99 -31.87 7.73
N GLU A 433 22.09 -32.73 8.75
CA GLU A 433 22.07 -32.30 10.16
C GLU A 433 23.31 -31.46 10.49
N SER A 434 24.49 -31.87 10.02
CA SER A 434 25.74 -31.10 10.08
C SER A 434 25.64 -29.75 9.36
N LEU A 435 25.06 -29.71 8.16
CA LEU A 435 24.85 -28.47 7.39
C LEU A 435 23.88 -27.52 8.08
N VAL A 436 22.77 -28.01 8.63
CA VAL A 436 21.82 -27.22 9.41
C VAL A 436 22.48 -26.67 10.69
N GLY A 437 23.29 -27.49 11.37
CA GLY A 437 24.09 -27.05 12.52
C GLY A 437 25.06 -25.91 12.16
N LYS A 438 25.79 -26.03 11.04
CA LYS A 438 26.68 -24.97 10.54
C LYS A 438 25.92 -23.69 10.19
N GLN A 439 24.78 -23.78 9.50
CA GLN A 439 23.95 -22.62 9.18
C GLN A 439 23.39 -21.94 10.43
N GLN A 440 22.98 -22.73 11.44
CA GLN A 440 22.52 -22.19 12.72
C GLN A 440 23.66 -21.48 13.47
N GLN A 441 24.88 -22.04 13.46
CA GLN A 441 26.05 -21.41 14.07
C GLN A 441 26.41 -20.09 13.37
N GLN A 442 26.53 -20.08 12.04
CA GLN A 442 26.78 -18.87 11.25
C GLN A 442 25.75 -17.76 11.53
N LEU A 443 24.46 -18.12 11.69
CA LEU A 443 23.41 -17.18 12.06
C LEU A 443 23.62 -16.59 13.46
N MET A 444 24.04 -17.41 14.43
CA MET A 444 24.35 -16.96 15.80
C MET A 444 25.58 -16.06 15.85
N ASP A 445 26.62 -16.39 15.09
CA ASP A 445 27.84 -15.58 14.98
C ASP A 445 27.53 -14.21 14.37
N LEU A 446 26.71 -14.16 13.31
CA LEU A 446 26.23 -12.92 12.70
C LEU A 446 25.39 -12.06 13.68
N PHE A 447 24.52 -12.69 14.48
CA PHE A 447 23.78 -11.97 15.51
C PHE A 447 24.70 -11.42 16.62
N ALA A 448 25.74 -12.17 17.02
CA ALA A 448 26.73 -11.72 17.99
C ALA A 448 27.57 -10.54 17.46
N GLN A 449 27.98 -10.59 16.19
CA GLN A 449 28.66 -9.49 15.50
C GLN A 449 27.79 -8.22 15.48
N MET A 450 26.56 -8.31 14.96
CA MET A 450 25.62 -7.16 14.94
C MET A 450 25.34 -6.58 16.34
N HIS A 451 25.35 -7.42 17.38
CA HIS A 451 25.19 -6.95 18.76
C HIS A 451 26.42 -6.21 19.30
N THR A 452 27.60 -6.55 18.79
CA THR A 452 28.88 -5.92 19.11
C THR A 452 29.02 -4.58 18.39
N GLU A 453 28.68 -4.53 17.10
CA GLU A 453 28.64 -3.28 16.30
C GLU A 453 27.67 -2.26 16.91
N ARG A 454 26.40 -2.65 17.16
CA ARG A 454 25.41 -1.81 17.86
C ARG A 454 25.75 -1.46 19.31
N ARG A 455 26.83 -2.00 19.86
CA ARG A 455 27.40 -1.58 21.14
C ARG A 455 28.48 -0.53 20.89
N GLN A 456 29.40 -0.81 19.96
CA GLN A 456 30.45 0.13 19.54
C GLN A 456 29.87 1.46 19.08
N GLU A 457 28.87 1.46 18.18
CA GLU A 457 28.15 2.68 17.73
C GLU A 457 27.65 3.56 18.88
N ARG A 458 27.18 2.94 19.97
CA ARG A 458 26.70 3.66 21.16
C ARG A 458 27.84 4.18 22.03
N GLU A 459 28.93 3.43 22.15
CA GLU A 459 30.12 3.87 22.86
C GLU A 459 30.79 5.04 22.11
N ASP A 460 30.87 4.98 20.78
CA ASP A 460 31.37 6.05 19.89
C ASP A 460 30.49 7.30 19.95
N PHE A 461 29.16 7.14 19.88
CA PHE A 461 28.21 8.25 20.09
C PHE A 461 28.40 8.92 21.47
N HIS A 462 28.63 8.14 22.52
CA HIS A 462 28.94 8.68 23.85
C HIS A 462 30.34 9.33 23.95
N VAL A 463 31.30 8.97 23.10
CA VAL A 463 32.57 9.71 22.96
C VAL A 463 32.33 11.05 22.25
N LEU A 464 31.62 11.06 21.12
CA LEU A 464 31.32 12.26 20.35
C LEU A 464 30.53 13.29 21.18
N VAL A 465 29.50 12.86 21.92
CA VAL A 465 28.74 13.74 22.83
C VAL A 465 29.65 14.33 23.92
N ARG A 466 30.59 13.56 24.48
CA ARG A 466 31.55 14.09 25.46
C ARG A 466 32.49 15.12 24.84
N GLN A 467 32.97 14.90 23.62
CA GLN A 467 33.81 15.85 22.88
C GLN A 467 33.08 17.18 22.65
N LEU A 468 31.83 17.13 22.14
CA LEU A 468 30.98 18.30 21.93
C LEU A 468 30.67 19.06 23.23
N CYS A 469 30.45 18.36 24.35
CA CYS A 469 30.28 19.00 25.65
C CYS A 469 31.57 19.57 26.26
N SER A 470 32.74 19.16 25.76
CA SER A 470 34.05 19.60 26.27
C SER A 470 34.71 20.71 25.45
N GLN A 471 34.18 21.05 24.28
CA GLN A 471 34.64 22.22 23.53
C GLN A 471 34.33 23.51 24.32
N PRO A 472 35.32 24.36 24.60
CA PRO A 472 35.06 25.65 25.23
C PRO A 472 34.24 26.52 24.27
N ARG A 473 33.20 27.17 24.79
CA ARG A 473 32.48 28.22 24.06
C ARG A 473 33.39 29.45 23.95
N SER A 474 34.06 29.56 22.81
CA SER A 474 34.80 30.74 22.34
C SER A 474 33.84 31.85 21.95
#